data_AF-A0A7Y0YI90-F1
#
_entry.id   AF-A0A7Y0YI90-F1
#
_cell.length_a   1.000
_cell.length_b   1.000
_cell.length_c   1.000
_cell.angle_alpha   90.00
_cell.angle_beta   90.00
_cell.angle_gamma   90.00
#
_symmetry.space_group_name_H-M   'P 1'
#
loop_
_entity.id
_entity.type
_entity.pdbx_description
1 polymer ?
#
loop_
_entity_poly.entity_id
_entity_poly.type
_entity_poly.pdbx_seq_one_letter_code
_entity_poly.pdbx_strand_id
1 'polypeptide(L)'
;MGNRCLIVPVNTETGVYSDLGIYLHWYGHRSSVEAFLEYARRAELPSMSPGPYEPFDLAGVVEMYRIMQNTIQDPGHTVYLSAIPRTLSEADSPGDNGIFIVDGFDIIGRIDGRGTDSRVGYDLDEFMLTIDSRQPKNMQLGEAFLTAKRIPVAEVKPGDLVYRRMFTNTQADTHGAVHGFEPLEVAEKDFCKEGYRAGELFVGHRSYKPSDTVAVAAPGTPSVTVSCPRRGGTIYKFEVDGQLHRLDGPALIEVRSGEITYQAWYRHGQPIPPQVPLGQTASFSATQSVESGVVL
;
A
#
# COMPACT_ATOMS: atom_id res chain seq x y z
N MET A 1 2.41 -25.68 -21.61
CA MET A 1 3.31 -25.57 -20.43
C MET A 1 2.55 -24.83 -19.34
N GLY A 2 2.67 -25.23 -18.07
CA GLY A 2 1.77 -24.81 -16.99
C GLY A 2 2.15 -23.52 -16.25
N ASN A 3 3.29 -22.88 -16.53
CA ASN A 3 3.77 -21.69 -15.81
C ASN A 3 3.57 -21.78 -14.27
N ARG A 4 4.23 -22.75 -13.65
CA ARG A 4 4.12 -23.06 -12.21
C ARG A 4 5.32 -22.59 -11.42
N CYS A 5 5.10 -22.18 -10.17
CA CYS A 5 6.17 -21.96 -9.19
C CYS A 5 5.70 -22.27 -7.77
N LEU A 6 6.66 -22.44 -6.87
CA LEU A 6 6.45 -22.47 -5.42
C LEU A 6 7.25 -21.31 -4.81
N ILE A 7 6.61 -20.48 -3.99
CA ILE A 7 7.24 -19.40 -3.24
C ILE A 7 7.46 -19.90 -1.82
N VAL A 8 8.71 -19.90 -1.37
CA VAL A 8 9.11 -20.36 -0.03
C VAL A 8 9.78 -19.22 0.72
N PRO A 9 9.14 -18.70 1.77
CA PRO A 9 9.75 -17.70 2.63
C PRO A 9 10.89 -18.28 3.49
N VAL A 10 11.91 -17.47 3.72
CA VAL A 10 13.04 -17.76 4.61
C VAL A 10 13.43 -16.49 5.34
N ASN A 11 13.92 -16.64 6.56
CA ASN A 11 14.64 -15.58 7.25
C ASN A 11 16.14 -15.84 7.10
N THR A 12 16.86 -15.00 6.34
CA THR A 12 18.29 -15.22 6.10
C THR A 12 19.16 -14.97 7.33
N GLU A 13 18.72 -14.15 8.28
CA GLU A 13 19.45 -13.88 9.52
C GLU A 13 19.51 -15.14 10.40
N THR A 14 18.42 -15.91 10.44
CA THR A 14 18.32 -17.14 11.23
C THR A 14 18.54 -18.42 10.44
N GLY A 15 18.44 -18.36 9.10
CA GLY A 15 18.45 -19.52 8.21
C GLY A 15 17.19 -20.38 8.27
N VAL A 16 16.11 -19.89 8.91
CA VAL A 16 14.87 -20.63 9.12
C VAL A 16 13.92 -20.43 7.94
N TYR A 17 13.51 -21.53 7.32
CA TYR A 17 12.46 -21.53 6.30
C TYR A 17 11.08 -21.57 6.95
N SER A 18 10.09 -20.98 6.27
CA SER A 18 8.70 -21.14 6.68
C SER A 18 8.22 -22.57 6.44
N ASP A 19 7.39 -23.08 7.34
CA ASP A 19 6.68 -24.36 7.17
C ASP A 19 5.59 -24.28 6.08
N LEU A 20 5.25 -23.07 5.63
CA LEU A 20 4.22 -22.79 4.63
C LEU A 20 4.76 -21.94 3.48
N GLY A 21 4.44 -22.33 2.26
CA GLY A 21 4.70 -21.55 1.05
C GLY A 21 3.44 -21.39 0.20
N ILE A 22 3.60 -20.71 -0.93
CA ILE A 22 2.51 -20.42 -1.86
C ILE A 22 2.82 -21.03 -3.21
N TYR A 23 1.97 -21.93 -3.66
CA TYR A 23 2.05 -22.48 -5.01
C TYR A 23 1.23 -21.63 -5.98
N LEU A 24 1.76 -21.42 -7.19
CA LEU A 24 1.10 -20.74 -8.29
C LEU A 24 1.09 -21.61 -9.54
N HIS A 25 -0.04 -21.61 -10.25
CA HIS A 25 -0.24 -22.19 -11.58
C HIS A 25 -0.77 -21.11 -12.51
N TRP A 26 -0.10 -20.94 -13.64
CA TRP A 26 -0.30 -19.89 -14.66
C TRP A 26 0.18 -18.48 -14.32
N TYR A 27 0.63 -18.24 -13.09
CA TYR A 27 1.28 -17.00 -12.65
C TYR A 27 2.69 -17.23 -12.07
N GLY A 28 3.32 -18.37 -12.40
CA GLY A 28 4.59 -18.76 -11.82
C GLY A 28 5.84 -18.06 -12.36
N HIS A 29 5.71 -17.13 -13.31
CA HIS A 29 6.86 -16.42 -13.87
C HIS A 29 7.48 -15.49 -12.84
N ARG A 30 8.80 -15.32 -12.90
CA ARG A 30 9.53 -14.41 -11.99
C ARG A 30 8.92 -13.00 -11.97
N SER A 31 8.57 -12.43 -13.13
CA SER A 31 7.96 -11.10 -13.21
C SER A 31 6.64 -11.00 -12.44
N SER A 32 5.79 -12.03 -12.49
CA SER A 32 4.53 -12.07 -11.75
C SER A 32 4.78 -12.16 -10.24
N VAL A 33 5.73 -13.01 -9.83
CA VAL A 33 6.12 -13.13 -8.42
C VAL A 33 6.70 -11.82 -7.90
N GLU A 34 7.60 -11.18 -8.65
CA GLU A 34 8.17 -9.86 -8.32
C GLU A 34 7.06 -8.80 -8.19
N ALA A 35 6.04 -8.81 -9.07
CA ALA A 35 4.91 -7.89 -8.98
C ALA A 35 4.05 -8.10 -7.73
N PHE A 36 3.75 -9.35 -7.36
CA PHE A 36 3.03 -9.64 -6.12
C PHE A 36 3.82 -9.21 -4.87
N LEU A 37 5.12 -9.52 -4.85
CA LEU A 37 6.01 -9.12 -3.75
C LEU A 37 6.12 -7.60 -3.62
N GLU A 38 6.27 -6.90 -4.75
CA GLU A 38 6.34 -5.43 -4.77
C GLU A 38 4.99 -4.82 -4.35
N TYR A 39 3.86 -5.33 -4.84
CA TYR A 39 2.54 -4.87 -4.41
C TYR A 39 2.36 -5.04 -2.89
N ALA A 40 2.70 -6.20 -2.34
CA ALA A 40 2.62 -6.45 -0.89
C ALA A 40 3.54 -5.55 -0.07
N ARG A 41 4.77 -5.30 -0.57
CA ARG A 41 5.71 -4.34 0.02
C ARG A 41 5.11 -2.94 0.05
N ARG A 42 4.47 -2.50 -1.04
CA ARG A 42 3.83 -1.18 -1.17
C ARG A 42 2.56 -1.04 -0.33
N ALA A 43 1.82 -2.13 -0.16
CA ALA A 43 0.70 -2.22 0.76
C ALA A 43 1.14 -2.28 2.23
N GLU A 44 2.44 -2.35 2.51
CA GLU A 44 3.02 -2.47 3.84
C GLU A 44 2.44 -3.66 4.63
N LEU A 45 2.28 -4.78 3.92
CA LEU A 45 1.86 -6.03 4.54
C LEU A 45 2.95 -6.57 5.48
N PRO A 46 2.58 -7.42 6.46
CA PRO A 46 3.57 -8.13 7.26
C PRO A 46 4.58 -8.87 6.38
N SER A 47 5.83 -8.91 6.83
CA SER A 47 6.90 -9.65 6.15
C SER A 47 6.52 -11.12 5.98
N MET A 48 6.87 -11.73 4.85
CA MET A 48 6.70 -13.18 4.67
C MET A 48 7.73 -14.02 5.43
N SER A 49 8.86 -13.43 5.82
CA SER A 49 9.91 -14.15 6.55
C SER A 49 9.45 -14.55 7.94
N PRO A 50 9.72 -15.80 8.36
CA PRO A 50 9.48 -16.22 9.74
C PRO A 50 10.24 -15.32 10.73
N GLY A 51 9.59 -14.98 11.85
CA GLY A 51 10.24 -14.22 12.91
C GLY A 51 11.31 -15.05 13.63
N PRO A 52 12.40 -14.44 14.13
CA PRO A 52 13.42 -15.16 14.91
C PRO A 52 12.88 -15.73 16.22
N TYR A 53 11.84 -15.11 16.78
CA TYR A 53 11.18 -15.53 18.02
C TYR A 53 9.78 -16.10 17.79
N GLU A 54 9.25 -15.94 16.57
CA GLU A 54 7.91 -16.41 16.16
C GLU A 54 8.04 -17.12 14.80
N PRO A 55 8.69 -18.30 14.75
CA PRO A 55 8.90 -19.02 13.49
C PRO A 55 7.60 -19.53 12.86
N PHE A 56 6.50 -19.49 13.62
CA PHE A 56 5.14 -19.83 13.18
C PHE A 56 4.31 -18.59 12.81
N ASP A 57 4.89 -17.39 12.82
CA ASP A 57 4.21 -16.21 12.30
C ASP A 57 4.08 -16.35 10.78
N LEU A 58 2.86 -16.68 10.36
CA LEU A 58 2.48 -16.87 8.96
C LEU A 58 1.63 -15.71 8.45
N ALA A 59 1.50 -14.61 9.21
CA ALA A 59 0.65 -13.49 8.84
C ALA A 59 1.02 -12.95 7.45
N GLY A 60 2.30 -12.73 7.16
CA GLY A 60 2.74 -12.27 5.84
C GLY A 60 2.43 -13.25 4.71
N VAL A 61 2.55 -14.56 4.96
CA VAL A 61 2.23 -15.61 3.97
C VAL A 61 0.74 -15.64 3.68
N VAL A 62 -0.10 -15.57 4.72
CA VAL A 62 -1.56 -15.57 4.59
C VAL A 62 -2.05 -14.30 3.88
N GLU A 63 -1.47 -13.14 4.22
CA GLU A 63 -1.80 -11.87 3.57
C GLU A 63 -1.38 -11.85 2.10
N MET A 64 -0.19 -12.38 1.78
CA MET A 64 0.23 -12.57 0.39
C MET A 64 -0.72 -13.51 -0.37
N TYR A 65 -1.06 -14.65 0.23
CA TYR A 65 -2.01 -15.60 -0.36
C TYR A 65 -3.36 -14.95 -0.64
N ARG A 66 -3.86 -14.09 0.26
CA ARG A 66 -5.10 -13.33 0.08
C ARG A 66 -5.04 -12.41 -1.14
N ILE A 67 -3.96 -11.64 -1.31
CA ILE A 67 -3.76 -10.78 -2.49
C ILE A 67 -3.75 -11.61 -3.78
N MET A 68 -3.01 -12.72 -3.79
CA MET A 68 -2.92 -13.61 -4.95
C MET A 68 -4.25 -14.29 -5.26
N GLN A 69 -5.00 -14.74 -4.26
CA GLN A 69 -6.31 -15.37 -4.42
C GLN A 69 -7.36 -14.41 -4.99
N ASN A 70 -7.37 -13.16 -4.52
CA ASN A 70 -8.22 -12.11 -5.10
C ASN A 70 -7.85 -11.84 -6.55
N THR A 71 -6.56 -11.91 -6.88
CA THR A 71 -6.06 -11.67 -8.23
C THR A 71 -6.34 -12.85 -9.16
N ILE A 72 -6.19 -14.09 -8.73
CA ILE A 72 -6.22 -15.28 -9.60
C ILE A 72 -7.62 -15.90 -9.59
N GLN A 73 -8.49 -15.43 -10.48
CA GLN A 73 -9.89 -15.87 -10.56
C GLN A 73 -10.24 -16.66 -11.84
N ASP A 74 -9.35 -16.71 -12.83
CA ASP A 74 -9.69 -17.36 -14.10
C ASP A 74 -9.77 -18.89 -13.95
N PRO A 75 -10.78 -19.54 -14.58
CA PRO A 75 -10.91 -20.99 -14.57
C PRO A 75 -9.65 -21.67 -15.14
N GLY A 76 -9.00 -22.51 -14.33
CA GLY A 76 -7.79 -23.25 -14.70
C GLY A 76 -6.48 -22.66 -14.18
N HIS A 77 -6.51 -21.43 -13.67
CA HIS A 77 -5.43 -20.87 -12.85
C HIS A 77 -5.61 -21.34 -11.40
N THR A 78 -4.51 -21.47 -10.66
CA THR A 78 -4.60 -21.97 -9.28
C THR A 78 -3.54 -21.33 -8.41
N VAL A 79 -3.97 -20.95 -7.20
CA VAL A 79 -3.11 -20.58 -6.09
C VAL A 79 -3.54 -21.37 -4.87
N TYR A 80 -2.60 -21.90 -4.10
CA TYR A 80 -2.89 -22.58 -2.84
C TYR A 80 -1.69 -22.54 -1.90
N LEU A 81 -1.97 -22.73 -0.61
CA LEU A 81 -0.97 -22.88 0.42
C LEU A 81 -0.37 -24.29 0.38
N SER A 82 0.96 -24.38 0.36
CA SER A 82 1.69 -25.65 0.32
C SER A 82 2.49 -25.81 1.60
N ALA A 83 2.40 -26.97 2.24
CA ALA A 83 3.33 -27.35 3.30
C ALA A 83 4.74 -27.49 2.69
N ILE A 84 5.74 -26.98 3.40
CA ILE A 84 7.13 -27.02 2.98
C ILE A 84 7.84 -28.17 3.71
N PRO A 85 8.54 -29.06 3.00
CA PRO A 85 9.30 -30.12 3.64
C PRO A 85 10.46 -29.53 4.44
N ARG A 86 10.85 -30.21 5.53
CA ARG A 86 11.99 -29.82 6.38
C ARG A 86 13.30 -29.69 5.62
N THR A 87 13.42 -30.40 4.50
CA THR A 87 14.57 -30.34 3.61
C THR A 87 14.04 -30.12 2.22
N LEU A 88 14.36 -28.95 1.65
CA LEU A 88 13.90 -28.54 0.34
C LEU A 88 14.94 -28.94 -0.72
N SER A 89 14.47 -29.52 -1.81
CA SER A 89 15.31 -30.03 -2.90
C SER A 89 14.70 -29.76 -4.27
N GLU A 90 15.47 -30.05 -5.33
CA GLU A 90 14.98 -29.99 -6.70
C GLU A 90 13.77 -30.90 -6.95
N ALA A 91 13.66 -32.01 -6.22
CA ALA A 91 12.52 -32.93 -6.35
C ALA A 91 11.19 -32.32 -5.90
N ASP A 92 11.23 -31.27 -5.08
CA ASP A 92 10.06 -30.55 -4.59
C ASP A 92 9.61 -29.44 -5.56
N SER A 93 10.35 -29.24 -6.65
CA SER A 93 10.03 -28.25 -7.66
C SER A 93 8.74 -28.60 -8.40
N PRO A 94 7.83 -27.64 -8.59
CA PRO A 94 6.65 -27.84 -9.44
C PRO A 94 6.98 -27.86 -10.94
N GLY A 95 8.27 -27.77 -11.30
CA GLY A 95 8.77 -27.93 -12.66
C GLY A 95 9.14 -26.60 -13.33
N ASP A 96 8.15 -25.87 -13.85
CA ASP A 96 8.38 -24.88 -14.92
C ASP A 96 9.29 -23.72 -14.48
N ASN A 97 8.92 -23.00 -13.41
CA ASN A 97 9.71 -21.90 -12.88
C ASN A 97 10.43 -22.26 -11.57
N GLY A 98 10.25 -23.46 -11.04
CA GLY A 98 10.96 -23.91 -9.85
C GLY A 98 10.42 -23.34 -8.54
N ILE A 99 11.30 -23.29 -7.56
CA ILE A 99 11.02 -22.79 -6.21
C ILE A 99 11.74 -21.47 -6.01
N PHE A 100 11.00 -20.38 -5.78
CA PHE A 100 11.57 -19.09 -5.41
C PHE A 100 11.77 -19.01 -3.90
N ILE A 101 12.99 -18.71 -3.48
CA ILE A 101 13.33 -18.47 -2.08
C ILE A 101 13.24 -16.98 -1.82
N VAL A 102 12.39 -16.59 -0.88
CA VAL A 102 12.05 -15.18 -0.61
C VAL A 102 12.40 -14.81 0.82
N ASP A 103 13.13 -13.72 1.00
CA ASP A 103 13.30 -13.09 2.31
C ASP A 103 12.61 -11.72 2.30
N GLY A 104 11.59 -11.59 3.13
CA GLY A 104 10.70 -10.45 3.22
C GLY A 104 9.85 -10.37 1.98
N PHE A 105 10.29 -9.52 1.05
CA PHE A 105 9.67 -9.35 -0.26
C PHE A 105 10.70 -9.49 -1.40
N ASP A 106 11.90 -9.99 -1.10
CA ASP A 106 13.00 -10.10 -2.04
C ASP A 106 13.25 -11.55 -2.42
N ILE A 107 13.27 -11.84 -3.73
CA ILE A 107 13.68 -13.15 -4.24
C ILE A 107 15.20 -13.23 -4.13
N ILE A 108 15.69 -13.99 -3.15
CA ILE A 108 17.12 -14.16 -2.88
C ILE A 108 17.72 -15.39 -3.56
N GLY A 109 16.89 -16.32 -4.02
CA GLY A 109 17.35 -17.58 -4.60
C GLY A 109 16.27 -18.32 -5.36
N ARG A 110 16.69 -19.36 -6.08
CA ARG A 110 15.82 -20.23 -6.87
C ARG A 110 16.36 -21.66 -6.88
N ILE A 111 15.49 -22.66 -6.68
CA ILE A 111 15.80 -24.09 -6.77
C ILE A 111 15.09 -24.69 -7.99
N ASP A 112 15.81 -25.52 -8.75
CA ASP A 112 15.38 -26.24 -9.98
C ASP A 112 14.42 -25.47 -10.89
N GLY A 113 14.97 -24.48 -11.59
CA GLY A 113 14.32 -23.86 -12.73
C GLY A 113 14.73 -24.57 -14.02
N ARG A 114 13.95 -25.56 -14.47
CA ARG A 114 14.22 -26.19 -15.79
C ARG A 114 14.02 -25.23 -16.97
N GLY A 115 13.35 -24.10 -16.74
CA GLY A 115 13.30 -22.97 -17.67
C GLY A 115 14.40 -21.95 -17.40
N THR A 116 14.87 -21.28 -18.47
CA THR A 116 15.57 -19.98 -18.36
C THR A 116 14.82 -19.09 -17.37
N ASP A 117 15.51 -18.24 -16.60
CA ASP A 117 14.89 -17.18 -15.79
C ASP A 117 14.18 -16.17 -16.71
N SER A 118 13.09 -16.63 -17.32
CA SER A 118 12.37 -15.94 -18.36
C SER A 118 11.48 -14.94 -17.65
N ARG A 119 12.04 -13.76 -17.44
CA ARG A 119 11.22 -12.56 -17.28
C ARG A 119 10.35 -12.46 -18.52
N VAL A 120 9.06 -12.68 -18.37
CA VAL A 120 8.10 -12.22 -19.37
C VAL A 120 8.03 -10.71 -19.20
N GLY A 121 8.15 -9.99 -20.31
CA GLY A 121 8.24 -8.52 -20.35
C GLY A 121 6.93 -7.82 -20.02
N TYR A 122 6.26 -8.23 -18.94
CA TYR A 122 5.20 -7.43 -18.34
C TYR A 122 5.81 -6.17 -17.77
N ASP A 123 5.16 -5.04 -18.02
CA ASP A 123 5.42 -3.83 -17.26
C ASP A 123 5.00 -4.10 -15.81
N LEU A 124 5.92 -3.87 -14.87
CA LEU A 124 5.69 -4.10 -13.44
C LEU A 124 4.51 -3.26 -12.95
N ASP A 125 4.39 -2.02 -13.44
CA ASP A 125 3.34 -1.11 -13.03
C ASP A 125 1.98 -1.57 -13.58
N GLU A 126 1.91 -2.01 -14.84
CA GLU A 126 0.70 -2.56 -15.44
C GLU A 126 0.19 -3.81 -14.67
N PHE A 127 1.11 -4.68 -14.28
CA PHE A 127 0.76 -5.86 -13.50
C PHE A 127 0.27 -5.49 -12.10
N MET A 128 0.93 -4.54 -11.42
CA MET A 128 0.46 -4.05 -10.11
C MET A 128 -0.91 -3.39 -10.18
N LEU A 129 -1.22 -2.64 -11.24
CA LEU A 129 -2.56 -2.09 -11.46
C LEU A 129 -3.61 -3.20 -11.65
N THR A 130 -3.23 -4.30 -12.31
CA THR A 130 -4.08 -5.48 -12.42
C THR A 130 -4.34 -6.10 -11.05
N ILE A 131 -3.31 -6.28 -10.22
CA ILE A 131 -3.46 -6.77 -8.84
C ILE A 131 -4.41 -5.86 -8.06
N ASP A 132 -4.18 -4.55 -8.10
CA ASP A 132 -4.96 -3.52 -7.40
C ASP A 132 -6.44 -3.58 -7.77
N SER A 133 -6.72 -3.61 -9.08
CA SER A 133 -8.09 -3.63 -9.62
C SER A 133 -8.91 -4.83 -9.13
N ARG A 134 -8.25 -5.94 -8.79
CA ARG A 134 -8.87 -7.19 -8.30
C ARG A 134 -8.98 -7.25 -6.77
N GLN A 135 -8.39 -6.31 -6.04
CA GLN A 135 -8.58 -6.21 -4.59
C GLN A 135 -9.93 -5.57 -4.24
N PRO A 136 -10.51 -5.91 -3.07
CA PRO A 136 -11.63 -5.15 -2.50
C PRO A 136 -11.32 -3.65 -2.45
N LYS A 137 -12.34 -2.81 -2.68
CA LYS A 137 -12.19 -1.34 -2.83
C LYS A 137 -11.41 -0.68 -1.69
N ASN A 138 -11.61 -1.14 -0.46
CA ASN A 138 -10.92 -0.63 0.72
C ASN A 138 -9.46 -1.09 0.85
N MET A 139 -9.00 -2.03 0.03
CA MET A 139 -7.62 -2.53 -0.01
C MET A 139 -6.84 -2.04 -1.23
N GLN A 140 -7.51 -1.33 -2.16
CA GLN A 140 -6.86 -0.77 -3.34
C GLN A 140 -5.93 0.36 -2.91
N LEU A 141 -4.68 0.30 -3.37
CA LEU A 141 -3.65 1.31 -3.16
C LEU A 141 -3.86 2.51 -4.10
N GLY A 142 -4.46 2.26 -5.27
CA GLY A 142 -4.81 3.27 -6.25
C GLY A 142 -3.70 3.54 -7.27
N GLU A 143 -4.11 3.85 -8.51
CA GLU A 143 -3.23 4.04 -9.66
C GLU A 143 -2.19 5.15 -9.46
N ALA A 144 -2.62 6.29 -8.92
CA ALA A 144 -1.76 7.44 -8.71
C ALA A 144 -0.59 7.13 -7.75
N PHE A 145 -0.82 6.29 -6.73
CA PHE A 145 0.22 5.85 -5.82
C PHE A 145 1.13 4.78 -6.44
N LEU A 146 0.54 3.83 -7.16
CA LEU A 146 1.29 2.73 -7.78
C LEU A 146 2.21 3.19 -8.91
N THR A 147 1.82 4.21 -9.65
CA THR A 147 2.63 4.79 -10.75
C THR A 147 3.50 5.96 -10.29
N ALA A 148 3.43 6.33 -9.01
CA ALA A 148 4.16 7.45 -8.46
C ALA A 148 5.68 7.24 -8.55
N LYS A 149 6.40 8.31 -8.90
CA LYS A 149 7.86 8.29 -8.88
C LYS A 149 8.33 8.07 -7.44
N ARG A 150 9.20 7.08 -7.24
CA ARG A 150 9.86 6.84 -5.95
C ARG A 150 11.22 7.52 -5.91
N ILE A 151 11.49 8.26 -4.84
CA ILE A 151 12.79 8.89 -4.58
C ILE A 151 13.30 8.52 -3.19
N PRO A 152 14.62 8.52 -2.95
CA PRO A 152 15.18 8.39 -1.61
C PRO A 152 14.65 9.48 -0.67
N VAL A 153 14.43 9.13 0.61
CA VAL A 153 14.01 10.10 1.65
C VAL A 153 14.99 11.27 1.75
N ALA A 154 16.28 11.03 1.54
CA ALA A 154 17.31 12.07 1.51
C ALA A 154 17.12 13.13 0.41
N GLU A 155 16.36 12.82 -0.65
CA GLU A 155 16.12 13.73 -1.78
C GLU A 155 14.82 14.53 -1.66
N VAL A 156 13.96 14.18 -0.71
CA VAL A 156 12.68 14.87 -0.44
C VAL A 156 12.93 16.28 0.07
N LYS A 157 12.19 17.25 -0.46
CA LYS A 157 12.30 18.68 -0.12
C LYS A 157 11.00 19.21 0.48
N PRO A 158 11.05 20.29 1.28
CA PRO A 158 9.84 21.00 1.67
C PRO A 158 9.01 21.40 0.46
N GLY A 159 7.71 21.17 0.52
CA GLY A 159 6.75 21.40 -0.58
C GLY A 159 6.54 20.19 -1.51
N ASP A 160 7.33 19.12 -1.40
CA ASP A 160 7.03 17.88 -2.12
C ASP A 160 5.76 17.23 -1.56
N LEU A 161 4.95 16.64 -2.44
CA LEU A 161 3.78 15.85 -2.05
C LEU A 161 4.18 14.38 -1.94
N VAL A 162 4.16 13.82 -0.74
CA VAL A 162 4.54 12.43 -0.49
C VAL A 162 3.30 11.63 -0.08
N TYR A 163 3.13 10.44 -0.65
CA TYR A 163 2.02 9.57 -0.27
C TYR A 163 2.18 9.01 1.14
N ARG A 164 1.14 9.17 1.95
CA ARG A 164 1.02 8.66 3.31
C ARG A 164 -0.09 7.62 3.41
N ARG A 165 0.15 6.60 4.24
CA ARG A 165 -0.83 5.58 4.60
C ARG A 165 -1.99 6.15 5.40
N MET A 166 -3.22 5.83 4.99
CA MET A 166 -4.44 6.17 5.71
C MET A 166 -4.84 5.04 6.66
N PHE A 167 -5.10 5.38 7.92
CA PHE A 167 -5.73 4.48 8.90
C PHE A 167 -7.15 4.94 9.17
N THR A 168 -8.09 4.02 9.21
CA THR A 168 -9.42 4.28 9.76
C THR A 168 -9.29 4.45 11.27
N ASN A 169 -9.35 5.68 11.75
CA ASN A 169 -9.18 5.97 13.16
C ASN A 169 -10.47 5.63 13.93
N THR A 170 -10.49 4.49 14.61
CA THR A 170 -11.14 4.34 15.92
C THR A 170 -10.15 3.64 16.84
N GLN A 171 -10.06 4.15 18.07
CA GLN A 171 -9.11 3.77 19.11
C GLN A 171 -8.67 2.30 19.12
N ALA A 172 -7.36 2.11 19.33
CA ALA A 172 -6.78 0.93 19.98
C ALA A 172 -6.66 -0.40 19.20
N ASP A 173 -6.75 -0.41 17.88
CA ASP A 173 -6.34 -1.60 17.11
C ASP A 173 -4.95 -1.41 16.52
N THR A 174 -3.96 -2.06 17.13
CA THR A 174 -2.58 -2.23 16.64
C THR A 174 -2.46 -2.95 15.29
N HIS A 175 -3.59 -3.21 14.62
CA HIS A 175 -3.70 -3.96 13.35
C HIS A 175 -4.71 -3.29 12.39
N GLY A 176 -4.85 -1.96 12.43
CA GLY A 176 -5.81 -1.23 11.60
C GLY A 176 -5.66 -1.53 10.09
N ALA A 177 -6.78 -1.91 9.46
CA ALA A 177 -6.85 -2.15 8.03
C ALA A 177 -6.42 -0.90 7.25
N VAL A 178 -5.54 -1.09 6.25
CA VAL A 178 -5.11 -0.02 5.34
C VAL A 178 -6.30 0.46 4.53
N HIS A 179 -6.55 1.77 4.50
CA HIS A 179 -7.62 2.37 3.71
C HIS A 179 -7.07 3.36 2.68
N GLY A 180 -6.13 2.87 1.86
CA GLY A 180 -5.50 3.61 0.77
C GLY A 180 -4.35 4.53 1.21
N PHE A 181 -3.87 5.31 0.24
CA PHE A 181 -2.79 6.29 0.39
C PHE A 181 -3.25 7.66 -0.11
N GLU A 182 -2.90 8.73 0.62
CA GLU A 182 -3.19 10.10 0.23
C GLU A 182 -1.89 10.93 0.17
N PRO A 183 -1.75 11.86 -0.77
CA PRO A 183 -0.58 12.73 -0.83
C PRO A 183 -0.66 13.84 0.25
N LEU A 184 0.44 13.98 0.97
CA LEU A 184 0.65 14.94 2.04
C LEU A 184 1.82 15.87 1.67
N GLU A 185 1.65 17.17 1.83
CA GLU A 185 2.73 18.13 1.63
C GLU A 185 3.75 18.05 2.77
N VAL A 186 5.03 17.94 2.41
CA VAL A 186 6.14 17.91 3.36
C VAL A 186 6.41 19.35 3.85
N ALA A 187 6.23 19.63 5.14
CA ALA A 187 6.47 20.96 5.69
C ALA A 187 7.93 21.12 6.20
N GLU A 188 8.43 22.36 6.26
CA GLU A 188 9.79 22.64 6.77
C GLU A 188 10.04 22.11 8.19
N LYS A 189 9.01 22.11 9.03
CA LYS A 189 9.07 21.61 10.42
C LYS A 189 9.32 20.10 10.52
N ASP A 190 9.09 19.36 9.44
CA ASP A 190 9.24 17.91 9.39
C ASP A 190 10.69 17.48 9.13
N PHE A 191 11.55 18.44 8.75
CA PHE A 191 13.00 18.29 8.67
C PHE A 191 13.66 18.70 10.00
N CYS A 192 13.70 17.80 10.99
CA CYS A 192 14.41 18.08 12.24
C CYS A 192 15.94 18.20 12.03
N LYS A 193 16.57 19.12 12.78
CA LYS A 193 17.98 19.56 12.70
C LYS A 193 19.08 18.51 12.94
N GLU A 194 18.73 17.27 13.29
CA GLU A 194 19.68 16.17 13.46
C GLU A 194 19.03 14.87 12.95
N GLY A 195 19.12 14.66 11.64
CA GLY A 195 18.52 13.49 10.98
C GLY A 195 17.01 13.57 10.87
N TYR A 196 16.50 13.02 9.76
CA TYR A 196 15.07 12.96 9.45
C TYR A 196 14.29 12.27 10.58
N ARG A 197 13.68 13.04 11.49
CA ARG A 197 12.58 12.54 12.31
C ARG A 197 11.31 12.56 11.45
N ALA A 198 11.25 11.63 10.52
CA ALA A 198 10.08 11.31 9.71
C ALA A 198 8.93 10.70 10.54
N GLY A 199 8.80 11.10 11.82
CA GLY A 199 7.88 10.51 12.80
C GLY A 199 6.45 11.06 12.76
N GLU A 200 6.18 12.10 11.96
CA GLU A 200 4.84 12.68 11.83
C GLU A 200 4.33 12.73 10.37
N LEU A 201 5.20 12.56 9.37
CA LEU A 201 4.81 12.52 7.94
C LEU A 201 4.30 11.16 7.50
N PHE A 202 4.83 10.10 8.10
CA PHE A 202 4.52 8.71 7.77
C PHE A 202 3.89 8.12 9.02
N VAL A 203 2.57 8.26 9.18
CA VAL A 203 1.89 7.63 10.30
C VAL A 203 1.99 6.11 10.10
N GLY A 204 2.45 5.44 11.15
CA GLY A 204 2.99 4.09 11.12
C GLY A 204 4.30 4.16 11.91
N HIS A 205 4.47 3.33 12.93
CA HIS A 205 5.61 3.37 13.86
C HIS A 205 6.96 2.99 13.21
N ARG A 206 7.27 3.46 12.00
CA ARG A 206 8.50 3.17 11.27
C ARG A 206 9.34 4.44 11.16
N SER A 207 10.56 4.36 11.70
CA SER A 207 11.58 5.35 11.39
C SER A 207 12.15 5.05 10.01
N TYR A 208 12.14 6.03 9.10
CA TYR A 208 12.73 5.90 7.77
C TYR A 208 14.22 6.22 7.82
N LYS A 209 15.03 5.39 7.15
CA LYS A 209 16.43 5.66 6.89
C LYS A 209 16.58 6.58 5.67
N PRO A 210 17.65 7.37 5.56
CA PRO A 210 17.90 8.22 4.39
C PRO A 210 17.94 7.45 3.05
N SER A 211 18.31 6.17 3.09
CA SER A 211 18.34 5.26 1.94
C SER A 211 16.98 4.69 1.55
N ASP A 212 15.96 4.79 2.41
CA ASP A 212 14.63 4.30 2.11
C ASP A 212 13.99 5.17 1.03
N THR A 213 13.09 4.60 0.23
CA THR A 213 12.41 5.33 -0.86
C THR A 213 10.95 5.60 -0.53
N VAL A 214 10.44 6.77 -0.90
CA VAL A 214 9.05 7.18 -0.74
C VAL A 214 8.42 7.56 -2.08
N ALA A 215 7.11 7.36 -2.21
CA ALA A 215 6.34 7.70 -3.40
C ALA A 215 6.00 9.20 -3.38
N VAL A 216 6.40 9.92 -4.42
CA VAL A 216 6.14 11.35 -4.60
C VAL A 216 5.07 11.52 -5.66
N ALA A 217 4.02 12.25 -5.30
CA ALA A 217 2.92 12.54 -6.19
C ALA A 217 3.36 13.46 -7.33
N ALA A 218 2.76 13.27 -8.50
CA ALA A 218 3.03 14.12 -9.65
C ALA A 218 2.54 15.57 -9.37
N PRO A 219 3.15 16.59 -10.01
CA PRO A 219 2.59 17.94 -10.01
C PRO A 219 1.12 17.92 -10.45
N GLY A 220 0.27 18.74 -9.83
CA GLY A 220 -1.18 18.76 -10.07
C GLY A 220 -1.98 17.70 -9.29
N THR A 221 -1.33 16.84 -8.50
CA THR A 221 -2.06 15.86 -7.66
C THR A 221 -2.78 16.58 -6.51
N PRO A 222 -4.10 16.37 -6.30
CA PRO A 222 -4.80 16.91 -5.15
C PRO A 222 -4.21 16.37 -3.84
N SER A 223 -3.92 17.23 -2.87
CA SER A 223 -3.34 16.91 -1.56
C SER A 223 -4.21 17.40 -0.41
N VAL A 224 -3.93 16.86 0.78
CA VAL A 224 -4.56 17.30 2.03
C VAL A 224 -3.50 17.77 3.01
N THR A 225 -3.57 19.02 3.43
CA THR A 225 -2.75 19.59 4.50
C THR A 225 -3.53 19.58 5.81
N VAL A 226 -3.01 18.89 6.83
CA VAL A 226 -3.59 18.87 8.18
C VAL A 226 -2.74 19.70 9.12
N SER A 227 -3.35 20.67 9.80
CA SER A 227 -2.67 21.47 10.83
C SER A 227 -3.43 21.48 12.14
N CYS A 228 -2.72 21.18 13.23
CA CYS A 228 -3.23 21.19 14.61
C CYS A 228 -2.52 22.31 15.40
N PRO A 229 -2.93 23.59 15.27
CA PRO A 229 -2.42 24.65 16.13
C PRO A 229 -2.63 24.26 17.60
N ARG A 230 -1.60 24.37 18.43
CA ARG A 230 -1.48 23.84 19.82
C ARG A 230 -2.66 24.13 20.78
N ARG A 231 -3.63 24.99 20.41
CA ARG A 231 -4.86 25.30 21.18
C ARG A 231 -6.09 25.61 20.30
N GLY A 232 -6.09 25.28 19.00
CA GLY A 232 -7.02 25.90 18.01
C GLY A 232 -7.99 24.96 17.28
N GLY A 233 -7.94 23.65 17.52
CA GLY A 233 -8.65 22.66 16.69
C GLY A 233 -7.79 22.13 15.54
N THR A 234 -8.36 21.24 14.73
CA THR A 234 -7.73 20.63 13.55
C THR A 234 -8.26 21.30 12.29
N ILE A 235 -7.35 21.79 11.44
CA ILE A 235 -7.69 22.38 10.14
C ILE A 235 -7.25 21.43 9.04
N TYR A 236 -8.18 21.06 8.17
CA TYR A 236 -7.94 20.30 6.94
C TYR A 236 -8.04 21.25 5.75
N LYS A 237 -7.01 21.28 4.89
CA LYS A 237 -7.01 21.99 3.61
C LYS A 237 -6.84 20.99 2.49
N PHE A 238 -7.68 21.06 1.46
CA PHE A 238 -7.58 20.25 0.25
C PHE A 238 -7.10 21.17 -0.87
N GLU A 239 -5.95 20.85 -1.44
CA GLU A 239 -5.21 21.74 -2.33
C GLU A 239 -4.81 21.01 -3.61
N VAL A 240 -4.76 21.72 -4.75
CA VAL A 240 -4.13 21.28 -6.00
C VAL A 240 -3.14 22.37 -6.37
N ASP A 241 -1.86 22.01 -6.51
CA ASP A 241 -0.77 22.97 -6.79
C ASP A 241 -0.74 24.17 -5.81
N GLY A 242 -0.94 23.90 -4.52
CA GLY A 242 -0.95 24.93 -3.47
C GLY A 242 -2.18 25.84 -3.48
N GLN A 243 -3.19 25.56 -4.30
CA GLN A 243 -4.45 26.29 -4.35
C GLN A 243 -5.58 25.44 -3.79
N LEU A 244 -6.40 26.02 -2.89
CA LEU A 244 -7.57 25.31 -2.36
C LEU A 244 -8.46 24.80 -3.52
N HIS A 245 -8.70 23.50 -3.55
CA HIS A 245 -9.46 22.84 -4.60
C HIS A 245 -10.08 21.53 -4.09
N ARG A 246 -11.41 21.41 -4.21
CA ARG A 246 -12.13 20.15 -4.00
C ARG A 246 -13.46 20.15 -4.75
N LEU A 247 -13.77 19.07 -5.47
CA LEU A 247 -15.00 18.96 -6.28
C LEU A 247 -16.15 18.29 -5.53
N ASP A 248 -15.86 17.39 -4.61
CA ASP A 248 -16.81 16.51 -3.92
C ASP A 248 -17.15 16.99 -2.49
N GLY A 249 -16.61 18.13 -2.05
CA GLY A 249 -16.78 18.60 -0.69
C GLY A 249 -16.07 19.93 -0.39
N PRO A 250 -16.09 20.38 0.88
CA PRO A 250 -15.38 21.58 1.30
C PRO A 250 -13.87 21.38 1.19
N ALA A 251 -13.21 22.37 0.60
CA ALA A 251 -11.76 22.40 0.46
C ALA A 251 -11.04 22.90 1.72
N LEU A 252 -11.76 23.52 2.67
CA LEU A 252 -11.23 23.93 3.97
C LEU A 252 -12.22 23.53 5.06
N ILE A 253 -11.75 22.78 6.06
CA ILE A 253 -12.56 22.29 7.18
C ILE A 253 -11.83 22.61 8.49
N GLU A 254 -12.52 23.23 9.45
CA GLU A 254 -12.02 23.40 10.81
C GLU A 254 -12.86 22.56 11.78
N VAL A 255 -12.19 21.78 12.62
CA VAL A 255 -12.79 20.93 13.64
C VAL A 255 -12.29 21.36 15.01
N ARG A 256 -13.19 21.70 15.93
CA ARG A 256 -12.86 22.01 17.33
C ARG A 256 -13.63 21.09 18.26
N SER A 257 -12.94 20.50 19.22
CA SER A 257 -13.55 19.58 20.20
C SER A 257 -14.35 18.43 19.56
N GLY A 258 -13.96 17.99 18.36
CA GLY A 258 -14.65 16.93 17.60
C GLY A 258 -15.80 17.40 16.71
N GLU A 259 -16.18 18.68 16.76
CA GLU A 259 -17.26 19.25 15.94
C GLU A 259 -16.70 20.13 14.81
N ILE A 260 -17.33 20.06 13.64
CA ILE A 260 -16.98 20.92 12.50
C ILE A 260 -17.48 22.33 12.80
N THR A 261 -16.56 23.29 12.97
CA THR A 261 -16.89 24.69 13.24
C THR A 261 -16.87 25.57 12.00
N TYR A 262 -16.19 25.13 10.94
CA TYR A 262 -16.08 25.91 9.71
C TYR A 262 -15.90 25.00 8.48
N GLN A 263 -16.54 25.39 7.37
CA GLN A 263 -16.39 24.76 6.06
C GLN A 263 -16.38 25.82 4.97
N ALA A 264 -15.48 25.68 3.99
CA ALA A 264 -15.46 26.51 2.80
C ALA A 264 -15.09 25.71 1.54
N TRP A 265 -15.69 26.07 0.42
CA TRP A 265 -15.54 25.38 -0.87
C TRP A 265 -14.73 26.25 -1.82
N TYR A 266 -13.78 25.62 -2.52
CA TYR A 266 -12.91 26.29 -3.46
C TYR A 266 -12.68 25.42 -4.70
N ARG A 267 -12.53 26.07 -5.85
CA ARG A 267 -12.10 25.46 -7.11
C ARG A 267 -10.98 26.29 -7.71
N HIS A 268 -9.77 25.73 -7.76
CA HIS A 268 -8.55 26.42 -8.25
C HIS A 268 -8.32 27.76 -7.54
N GLY A 269 -8.38 27.74 -6.19
CA GLY A 269 -8.18 28.91 -5.34
C GLY A 269 -9.35 29.90 -5.32
N GLN A 270 -10.37 29.73 -6.17
CA GLN A 270 -11.54 30.61 -6.20
C GLN A 270 -12.65 30.07 -5.29
N PRO A 271 -13.23 30.90 -4.40
CA PRO A 271 -14.33 30.47 -3.54
C PRO A 271 -15.57 30.18 -4.40
N ILE A 272 -16.21 29.04 -4.13
CA ILE A 272 -17.47 28.65 -4.78
C ILE A 272 -18.56 28.49 -3.72
N PRO A 273 -19.84 28.68 -4.06
CA PRO A 273 -20.94 28.39 -3.14
C PRO A 273 -20.97 26.89 -2.78
N PRO A 274 -21.48 26.53 -1.60
CA PRO A 274 -21.65 25.13 -1.20
C PRO A 274 -22.50 24.40 -2.25
N GLN A 275 -22.04 23.24 -2.70
CA GLN A 275 -22.81 22.42 -3.65
C GLN A 275 -23.99 21.71 -3.01
N VAL A 276 -24.05 21.68 -1.66
CA VAL A 276 -25.20 21.20 -0.87
C VAL A 276 -25.57 22.30 0.15
N PRO A 277 -26.83 22.73 0.27
CA PRO A 277 -27.23 23.77 1.22
C PRO A 277 -26.98 23.38 2.68
N LEU A 278 -26.36 24.27 3.47
CA LEU A 278 -26.28 24.17 4.93
C LEU A 278 -27.70 24.18 5.52
N GLY A 279 -28.22 23.01 5.87
CA GLY A 279 -29.57 22.88 6.43
C GLY A 279 -30.09 21.45 6.58
N GLN A 280 -29.44 20.46 5.96
CA GLN A 280 -29.60 19.06 6.35
C GLN A 280 -28.32 18.63 7.05
N THR A 281 -28.36 18.64 8.38
CA THR A 281 -27.39 17.92 9.21
C THR A 281 -27.49 16.44 8.85
N ALA A 282 -26.72 16.01 7.85
CA ALA A 282 -26.23 14.65 7.84
C ALA A 282 -25.29 14.56 9.04
N SER A 283 -25.76 13.92 10.11
CA SER A 283 -24.89 13.38 11.14
C SER A 283 -23.77 12.63 10.43
N PHE A 284 -22.56 13.17 10.48
CA PHE A 284 -21.38 12.52 9.91
C PHE A 284 -21.04 11.34 10.81
N SER A 285 -21.59 10.16 10.48
CA SER A 285 -20.96 8.90 10.88
C SER A 285 -19.81 8.70 9.91
N ALA A 286 -18.60 8.41 10.40
CA ALA A 286 -17.42 8.10 9.60
C ALA A 286 -17.54 6.76 8.83
N THR A 287 -18.76 6.34 8.51
CA THR A 287 -19.14 5.12 7.82
C THR A 287 -20.38 5.41 6.97
N GLN A 288 -20.18 5.96 5.78
CA GLN A 288 -21.15 5.77 4.71
C GLN A 288 -20.41 5.29 3.45
N SER A 289 -20.41 3.96 3.38
CA SER A 289 -20.27 3.15 2.17
C SER A 289 -21.09 3.72 1.02
N VAL A 290 -20.44 3.81 -0.14
CA VAL A 290 -21.09 4.02 -1.43
C VAL A 290 -21.85 2.74 -1.77
N GLU A 291 -23.16 2.74 -1.55
CA GLU A 291 -24.10 1.82 -2.18
C GLU A 291 -25.17 2.60 -2.96
N SER A 292 -25.63 1.97 -4.03
CA SER A 292 -26.59 2.37 -5.08
C SER A 292 -26.04 3.37 -6.11
N GLY A 293 -25.92 3.06 -7.40
CA GLY A 293 -26.68 2.11 -8.21
C GLY A 293 -27.95 2.77 -8.73
N VAL A 294 -27.93 3.25 -9.97
CA VAL A 294 -29.16 3.53 -10.74
C VAL A 294 -29.01 2.93 -12.13
N VAL A 295 -29.88 1.95 -12.34
CA VAL A 295 -30.36 1.41 -13.60
C VAL A 295 -30.95 2.52 -14.45
N LEU A 296 -30.49 2.61 -15.71
CA LEU A 296 -31.33 2.59 -16.91
C LEU A 296 -30.61 1.77 -17.97
#